data_AF-A0A737C2P8-F1
#
_entry.id   AF-A0A737C2P8-F1
#
_cell.length_a   1.000
_cell.length_b   1.000
_cell.length_c   1.000
_cell.angle_alpha   90.00
_cell.angle_beta   90.00
_cell.angle_gamma   90.00
#
_symmetry.space_group_name_H-M   'P 1'
#
loop_
_entity.id
_entity.type
_entity.pdbx_description
1 polymer ?
#
loop_
_entity_poly.entity_id
_entity_poly.type
_entity_poly.pdbx_seq_one_letter_code
_entity_poly.pdbx_strand_id
1 'polypeptide(L)'
;LDIALAFKNLMPLLGMGGETEKGIALPVLPWWNAVAINDVPAQSDFYSSANGRLLNDLVRNAREADKVALLLKVWRQRLSYRLVRCAEESKIALSGQADVTARLPFISDDLAVAISQQGLEAALDQPLARILEQVQLALDSAQEKPDVIYLTGGSARSPLIKKALSEQLPGIPVAGGDDFGSVTAGLARWAEVVFR
;
A
#
# COMPACT_ATOMS: atom_id res chain seq x y z
N LEU A 1 -1.17 2.05 -2.98
CA LEU A 1 -2.48 1.84 -2.34
C LEU A 1 -2.48 0.55 -1.51
N ASP A 2 -2.05 -0.57 -2.10
CA ASP A 2 -2.06 -1.89 -1.43
C ASP A 2 -1.21 -1.94 -0.16
N ILE A 3 -0.02 -1.30 -0.22
CA ILE A 3 0.88 -1.15 0.92
C ILE A 3 0.20 -0.39 2.08
N ALA A 4 -0.54 0.66 1.77
CA ALA A 4 -1.23 1.45 2.79
C ALA A 4 -2.39 0.65 3.42
N LEU A 5 -3.14 -0.10 2.61
CA LEU A 5 -4.17 -1.00 3.12
C LEU A 5 -3.56 -2.12 3.98
N ALA A 6 -2.47 -2.75 3.53
CA ALA A 6 -1.75 -3.77 4.29
C ALA A 6 -1.25 -3.22 5.63
N PHE A 7 -0.64 -2.04 5.60
CA PHE A 7 -0.14 -1.36 6.80
C PHE A 7 -1.26 -1.02 7.78
N LYS A 8 -2.38 -0.47 7.31
CA LYS A 8 -3.45 -0.02 8.20
C LYS A 8 -4.36 -1.14 8.70
N ASN A 9 -4.65 -2.15 7.88
CA ASN A 9 -5.64 -3.18 8.21
C ASN A 9 -5.02 -4.55 8.55
N LEU A 10 -3.89 -4.93 7.94
CA LEU A 10 -3.30 -6.24 8.19
C LEU A 10 -2.24 -6.21 9.29
N MET A 11 -1.40 -5.19 9.36
CA MET A 11 -0.33 -5.11 10.37
C MET A 11 -0.82 -5.05 11.83
N PRO A 12 -2.00 -4.50 12.18
CA PRO A 12 -2.55 -4.63 13.53
C PRO A 12 -2.71 -6.08 14.01
N LEU A 13 -3.07 -7.00 13.10
CA LEU A 13 -3.15 -8.43 13.41
C LEU A 13 -1.79 -9.01 13.81
N LEU A 14 -0.71 -8.38 13.36
CA LEU A 14 0.68 -8.76 13.61
C LEU A 14 1.32 -7.93 14.74
N GLY A 15 0.51 -7.24 15.56
CA GLY A 15 0.96 -6.53 16.77
C GLY A 15 1.34 -5.06 16.56
N MET A 16 1.08 -4.49 15.37
CA MET A 16 1.31 -3.06 15.14
C MET A 16 0.41 -2.21 16.05
N GLY A 17 0.97 -1.17 16.66
CA GLY A 17 0.25 -0.30 17.60
C GLY A 17 0.16 -0.84 19.02
N GLY A 18 0.73 -2.03 19.28
CA GLY A 18 0.86 -2.56 20.63
C GLY A 18 1.95 -1.88 21.46
N GLU A 19 2.12 -2.38 22.67
CA GLU A 19 3.10 -1.91 23.64
C GLU A 19 3.82 -3.06 24.34
N THR A 20 4.96 -2.74 24.95
CA THR A 20 5.70 -3.66 25.82
C THR A 20 4.96 -3.90 27.13
N GLU A 21 5.37 -4.92 27.88
CA GLU A 21 4.87 -5.17 29.24
C GLU A 21 4.99 -3.94 30.15
N LYS A 22 5.99 -3.09 29.90
CA LYS A 22 6.25 -1.85 30.64
C LYS A 22 5.43 -0.64 30.14
N GLY A 23 4.53 -0.81 29.18
CA GLY A 23 3.70 0.27 28.62
C GLY A 23 4.43 1.19 27.64
N ILE A 24 5.58 0.76 27.10
CA ILE A 24 6.30 1.50 26.06
C ILE A 24 5.76 1.06 24.70
N ALA A 25 5.34 2.00 23.86
CA ALA A 25 4.86 1.73 22.50
C ALA A 25 5.89 0.98 21.66
N LEU A 26 5.44 -0.01 20.88
CA LEU A 26 6.28 -0.74 19.94
C LEU A 26 6.71 0.16 18.77
N PRO A 27 7.95 0.04 18.27
CA PRO A 27 8.40 0.84 17.14
C PRO A 27 7.62 0.45 15.88
N VAL A 28 7.06 1.42 15.16
CA VAL A 28 6.23 1.14 13.97
C VAL A 28 7.04 0.73 12.74
N LEU A 29 8.31 1.15 12.66
CA LEU A 29 9.16 1.02 11.47
C LEU A 29 9.29 -0.43 10.95
N PRO A 30 9.47 -1.48 11.77
CA PRO A 30 9.52 -2.85 11.28
C PRO A 30 8.25 -3.30 10.55
N TRP A 31 7.07 -2.84 10.99
CA TRP A 31 5.79 -3.16 10.33
C TRP A 31 5.65 -2.43 8.99
N TRP A 32 6.10 -1.17 8.91
CA TRP A 32 6.11 -0.43 7.64
C TRP A 32 7.06 -1.10 6.64
N ASN A 33 8.30 -1.34 7.07
CA ASN A 33 9.32 -1.95 6.23
C ASN A 33 8.91 -3.35 5.76
N ALA A 34 8.12 -4.10 6.54
CA ALA A 34 7.57 -5.39 6.14
C ALA A 34 6.70 -5.31 4.88
N VAL A 35 5.87 -4.27 4.75
CA VAL A 35 4.91 -4.14 3.64
C VAL A 35 5.36 -3.17 2.54
N ALA A 36 6.44 -2.43 2.76
CA ALA A 36 7.03 -1.52 1.78
C ALA A 36 7.76 -2.27 0.64
N ILE A 37 7.07 -3.18 -0.07
CA ILE A 37 7.68 -4.08 -1.07
C ILE A 37 8.20 -3.37 -2.33
N ASN A 38 7.81 -2.11 -2.53
CA ASN A 38 8.30 -1.25 -3.60
C ASN A 38 9.55 -0.46 -3.21
N ASP A 39 10.00 -0.57 -1.95
CA ASP A 39 11.13 0.14 -1.39
C ASP A 39 12.23 -0.89 -1.05
N VAL A 40 13.22 -0.98 -1.95
CA VAL A 40 14.32 -1.94 -1.84
C VAL A 40 15.15 -1.73 -0.56
N PRO A 41 15.55 -0.48 -0.20
CA PRO A 41 16.14 -0.20 1.10
C PRO A 41 15.30 -0.70 2.29
N ALA A 42 14.01 -0.37 2.34
CA ALA A 42 13.15 -0.78 3.46
C ALA A 42 13.03 -2.31 3.58
N GLN A 43 12.90 -3.02 2.46
CA GLN A 43 12.87 -4.49 2.45
C GLN A 43 14.21 -5.10 2.86
N SER A 44 15.33 -4.50 2.43
CA SER A 44 16.67 -4.93 2.82
C SER A 44 16.87 -4.79 4.33
N ASP A 45 16.42 -3.67 4.89
CA ASP A 45 16.44 -3.42 6.34
C ASP A 45 15.51 -4.38 7.08
N PHE A 46 14.29 -4.60 6.60
CA PHE A 46 13.34 -5.54 7.20
C PHE A 46 13.95 -6.95 7.27
N TYR A 47 14.51 -7.45 6.18
CA TYR A 47 15.09 -8.79 6.11
C TYR A 47 16.52 -8.90 6.65
N SER A 48 17.07 -7.81 7.20
CA SER A 48 18.40 -7.82 7.80
C SER A 48 18.47 -8.70 9.05
N SER A 49 19.67 -9.21 9.35
CA SER A 49 19.93 -9.96 10.58
C SER A 49 19.76 -9.08 11.84
N ALA A 50 20.02 -7.78 11.72
CA ALA A 50 19.82 -6.81 12.79
C ALA A 50 18.33 -6.66 13.14
N ASN A 51 17.47 -6.50 12.13
CA ASN A 51 16.03 -6.45 12.35
C ASN A 51 15.50 -7.80 12.84
N GLY A 52 16.06 -8.93 12.39
CA GLY A 52 15.76 -10.24 12.95
C GLY A 52 16.00 -10.33 14.47
N ARG A 53 17.12 -9.81 14.97
CA ARG A 53 17.40 -9.73 16.42
C ARG A 53 16.38 -8.82 17.12
N LEU A 54 16.14 -7.63 16.58
CA LEU A 54 15.14 -6.69 17.09
C LEU A 54 13.76 -7.36 17.22
N LEU A 55 13.27 -8.04 16.18
CA LEU A 55 11.98 -8.72 16.21
C LEU A 55 11.91 -9.81 17.30
N ASN A 56 12.98 -10.58 17.49
CA ASN A 56 13.02 -11.57 18.58
C ASN A 56 12.95 -10.89 19.96
N ASP A 57 13.61 -9.73 20.13
CA ASP A 57 13.55 -8.97 21.39
C ASP A 57 12.15 -8.36 21.60
N LEU A 58 11.51 -7.84 20.54
CA LEU A 58 10.15 -7.32 20.62
C LEU A 58 9.16 -8.43 21.02
N VAL A 59 9.28 -9.64 20.48
CA VAL A 59 8.43 -10.78 20.88
C VAL A 59 8.54 -11.07 22.38
N ARG A 60 9.74 -11.00 22.96
CA ARG A 60 9.94 -11.28 24.40
C ARG A 60 9.36 -10.21 25.31
N ASN A 61 9.28 -8.97 24.85
CA ASN A 61 8.93 -7.82 25.67
C ASN A 61 7.51 -7.28 25.40
N ALA A 62 6.87 -7.67 24.30
CA ALA A 62 5.55 -7.20 23.93
C ALA A 62 4.47 -7.78 24.85
N ARG A 63 3.49 -6.95 25.23
CA ARG A 63 2.32 -7.42 25.99
C ARG A 63 1.49 -8.44 25.21
N GLU A 64 1.44 -8.28 23.89
CA GLU A 64 0.80 -9.23 22.95
C GLU A 64 1.86 -9.97 22.14
N ALA A 65 2.72 -10.72 22.83
CA ALA A 65 3.85 -11.45 22.23
C ALA A 65 3.44 -12.35 21.05
N ASP A 66 2.29 -13.02 21.15
CA ASP A 66 1.78 -13.91 20.09
C ASP A 66 1.51 -13.16 18.78
N LYS A 67 0.98 -11.93 18.84
CA LYS A 67 0.76 -11.12 17.64
C LYS A 67 2.07 -10.68 17.01
N VAL A 68 3.03 -10.22 17.81
CA VAL A 68 4.36 -9.80 17.31
C VAL A 68 5.13 -11.00 16.73
N ALA A 69 4.92 -12.21 17.27
CA ALA A 69 5.51 -13.42 16.73
C ALA A 69 5.04 -13.73 15.30
N LEU A 70 3.84 -13.26 14.90
CA LEU A 70 3.37 -13.35 13.52
C LEU A 70 4.21 -12.47 12.57
N LEU A 71 4.62 -11.27 12.98
CA LEU A 71 5.57 -10.46 12.20
C LEU A 71 6.94 -11.14 12.10
N LEU A 72 7.42 -11.75 13.18
CA LEU A 72 8.64 -12.55 13.15
C LEU A 72 8.51 -13.74 12.18
N LYS A 73 7.35 -14.39 12.10
CA LYS A 73 7.08 -15.43 11.09
C LYS A 73 7.16 -14.87 9.67
N VAL A 74 6.57 -13.69 9.41
CA VAL A 74 6.68 -13.00 8.11
C VAL A 74 8.13 -12.75 7.73
N TRP A 75 8.95 -12.29 8.68
CA TRP A 75 10.38 -12.11 8.48
C TRP A 75 11.10 -13.43 8.14
N ARG A 76 10.91 -14.46 8.99
CA ARG A 76 11.58 -15.78 8.83
C ARG A 76 11.23 -16.47 7.51
N GLN A 77 9.99 -16.33 7.06
CA GLN A 77 9.45 -17.04 5.90
C GLN A 77 9.32 -16.16 4.65
N ARG A 78 9.78 -14.91 4.70
CA ARG A 78 9.73 -13.94 3.59
C ARG A 78 8.33 -13.74 3.01
N LEU A 79 7.36 -13.45 3.87
CA LEU A 79 5.93 -13.39 3.50
C LEU A 79 5.42 -11.98 3.12
N SER A 80 6.30 -10.98 3.01
CA SER A 80 5.92 -9.59 2.68
C SER A 80 5.08 -9.47 1.41
N TYR A 81 5.49 -10.15 0.34
CA TYR A 81 4.74 -10.11 -0.92
C TYR A 81 3.33 -10.68 -0.75
N ARG A 82 3.16 -11.77 -0.01
CA ARG A 82 1.83 -12.39 0.22
C ARG A 82 0.91 -11.50 1.02
N LEU A 83 1.45 -10.75 2.00
CA LEU A 83 0.69 -9.74 2.76
C LEU A 83 0.16 -8.65 1.83
N VAL A 84 1.03 -8.05 1.02
CA VAL A 84 0.63 -6.96 0.13
C VAL A 84 -0.29 -7.47 -0.98
N ARG A 85 -0.08 -8.69 -1.46
CA ARG A 85 -0.99 -9.34 -2.41
C ARG A 85 -2.39 -9.55 -1.83
N CYS A 86 -2.50 -10.00 -0.58
CA CYS A 86 -3.78 -10.13 0.10
C CYS A 86 -4.50 -8.77 0.22
N ALA A 87 -3.76 -7.70 0.51
CA ALA A 87 -4.30 -6.35 0.50
C ALA A 87 -4.76 -5.90 -0.89
N GLU A 88 -4.00 -6.21 -1.95
CA GLU A 88 -4.40 -5.92 -3.33
C GLU A 88 -5.71 -6.64 -3.70
N GLU A 89 -5.83 -7.93 -3.39
CA GLU A 89 -7.04 -8.72 -3.63
C GLU A 89 -8.24 -8.17 -2.86
N SER A 90 -8.03 -7.78 -1.59
CA SER A 90 -9.06 -7.15 -0.77
C SER A 90 -9.53 -5.81 -1.35
N LYS A 91 -8.60 -4.98 -1.83
CA LYS A 91 -8.91 -3.70 -2.51
C LYS A 91 -9.73 -3.92 -3.79
N ILE A 92 -9.35 -4.93 -4.58
CA ILE A 92 -10.09 -5.29 -5.81
C ILE A 92 -11.51 -5.75 -5.45
N ALA A 93 -11.68 -6.62 -4.45
CA ALA A 93 -12.99 -7.07 -3.99
C ALA A 93 -13.87 -5.90 -3.51
N LEU A 94 -13.29 -4.97 -2.74
CA LEU A 94 -13.95 -3.75 -2.26
C LEU A 94 -14.34 -2.76 -3.37
N SER A 95 -13.87 -2.96 -4.61
CA SER A 95 -14.35 -2.17 -5.75
C SER A 95 -15.75 -2.60 -6.21
N GLY A 96 -16.22 -3.80 -5.82
CA GLY A 96 -17.54 -4.33 -6.16
C GLY A 96 -18.44 -4.67 -4.97
N GLN A 97 -17.92 -4.56 -3.73
CA GLN A 97 -18.62 -4.93 -2.49
C GLN A 97 -18.27 -3.95 -1.36
N ALA A 98 -19.18 -3.77 -0.40
CA ALA A 98 -18.97 -2.83 0.71
C ALA A 98 -17.98 -3.36 1.77
N ASP A 99 -17.87 -4.68 1.93
CA ASP A 99 -17.05 -5.34 2.93
C ASP A 99 -16.38 -6.59 2.36
N VAL A 100 -15.18 -6.89 2.85
CA VAL A 100 -14.45 -8.13 2.52
C VAL A 100 -13.76 -8.67 3.78
N THR A 101 -13.64 -9.99 3.89
CA THR A 101 -12.79 -10.62 4.91
C THR A 101 -11.45 -10.98 4.30
N ALA A 102 -10.39 -10.28 4.71
CA ALA A 102 -9.02 -10.59 4.34
C ALA A 102 -8.50 -11.72 5.23
N ARG A 103 -8.22 -12.89 4.65
CA ARG A 103 -7.67 -14.05 5.35
C ARG A 103 -6.18 -14.19 5.10
N LEU A 104 -5.43 -14.55 6.13
CA LEU A 104 -3.97 -14.71 6.12
C LEU A 104 -3.55 -16.14 6.54
N PRO A 105 -4.08 -17.20 5.90
CA PRO A 105 -3.83 -18.59 6.31
C PRO A 105 -2.35 -18.99 6.20
N PHE A 106 -1.57 -18.25 5.42
CA PHE A 106 -0.12 -18.43 5.31
C PHE A 106 0.68 -17.94 6.53
N ILE A 107 0.04 -17.18 7.42
CA ILE A 107 0.60 -16.75 8.70
C ILE A 107 0.00 -17.56 9.84
N SER A 108 -1.32 -17.71 9.90
CA SER A 108 -2.02 -18.60 10.83
C SER A 108 -3.40 -18.93 10.26
N ASP A 109 -3.89 -20.15 10.45
CA ASP A 109 -5.07 -20.71 9.77
C ASP A 109 -6.33 -19.85 9.99
N ASP A 110 -6.51 -19.34 11.21
CA ASP A 110 -7.68 -18.55 11.60
C ASP A 110 -7.45 -17.03 11.53
N LEU A 111 -6.31 -16.58 11.01
CA LEU A 111 -5.98 -15.16 10.98
C LEU A 111 -6.77 -14.44 9.89
N ALA A 112 -7.68 -13.56 10.30
CA ALA A 112 -8.50 -12.80 9.38
C ALA A 112 -8.89 -11.42 9.95
N VAL A 113 -9.22 -10.48 9.06
CA VAL A 113 -9.80 -9.18 9.42
C VAL A 113 -10.89 -8.79 8.41
N ALA A 114 -11.98 -8.23 8.91
CA ALA A 114 -12.99 -7.58 8.08
C ALA A 114 -12.50 -6.18 7.70
N ILE A 115 -12.54 -5.87 6.41
CA ILE A 115 -12.17 -4.58 5.85
C ILE A 115 -13.40 -4.05 5.13
N SER A 116 -13.85 -2.86 5.53
CA SER A 116 -14.94 -2.14 4.86
C SER A 116 -14.40 -1.16 3.83
N GLN A 117 -15.26 -0.69 2.94
CA GLN A 117 -14.95 0.37 1.99
C GLN A 117 -14.51 1.65 2.71
N GLN A 118 -15.15 1.98 3.84
CA GLN A 118 -14.75 3.11 4.68
C GLN A 118 -13.36 2.89 5.31
N GLY A 119 -13.03 1.66 5.71
CA GLY A 119 -11.69 1.31 6.20
C GLY A 119 -10.61 1.40 5.11
N LEU A 120 -10.96 1.09 3.86
CA LEU A 120 -10.11 1.32 2.70
C LEU A 120 -9.90 2.82 2.47
N GLU A 121 -10.96 3.63 2.48
CA GLU A 121 -10.88 5.09 2.34
C GLU A 121 -9.94 5.69 3.37
N ALA A 122 -10.17 5.41 4.65
CA ALA A 122 -9.32 5.90 5.74
C ALA A 122 -7.86 5.44 5.63
N ALA A 123 -7.60 4.25 5.10
CA ALA A 123 -6.25 3.77 4.85
C ALA A 123 -5.55 4.52 3.71
N LEU A 124 -6.32 5.10 2.79
CA LEU A 124 -5.84 5.78 1.60
C LEU A 124 -5.78 7.31 1.73
N ASP A 125 -6.37 7.91 2.76
CA ASP A 125 -6.38 9.38 2.98
C ASP A 125 -5.00 10.01 2.83
N GLN A 126 -4.00 9.54 3.59
CA GLN A 126 -2.66 10.12 3.57
C GLN A 126 -1.93 9.87 2.23
N PRO A 127 -1.90 8.63 1.67
CA PRO A 127 -1.38 8.42 0.32
C PRO A 127 -2.05 9.30 -0.75
N LEU A 128 -3.38 9.48 -0.66
CA LEU A 128 -4.15 10.28 -1.60
C LEU A 128 -3.80 11.76 -1.49
N ALA A 129 -3.71 12.30 -0.27
CA ALA A 129 -3.28 13.67 -0.03
C ALA A 129 -1.92 13.96 -0.67
N ARG A 130 -0.96 13.04 -0.54
CA ARG A 130 0.36 13.16 -1.19
C ARG A 130 0.28 13.15 -2.72
N ILE A 131 -0.63 12.37 -3.30
CA ILE A 131 -0.86 12.38 -4.76
C ILE A 131 -1.39 13.75 -5.19
N LEU A 132 -2.39 14.29 -4.49
CA LEU A 132 -2.99 15.59 -4.82
C LEU A 132 -2.00 16.74 -4.64
N GLU A 133 -1.10 16.65 -3.67
CA GLU A 133 0.02 17.59 -3.51
C GLU A 133 0.94 17.58 -4.73
N GLN A 134 1.31 16.40 -5.25
CA GLN A 134 2.13 16.31 -6.46
C GLN A 134 1.40 16.86 -7.70
N VAL A 135 0.08 16.64 -7.79
CA VAL A 135 -0.75 17.25 -8.84
C VAL A 135 -0.71 18.77 -8.73
N GLN A 136 -0.84 19.32 -7.52
CA GLN A 136 -0.79 20.76 -7.30
C GLN A 136 0.56 21.35 -7.70
N LEU A 137 1.67 20.73 -7.29
CA LEU A 137 3.01 21.17 -7.66
C LEU A 137 3.22 21.17 -9.18
N ALA A 138 2.69 20.17 -9.88
CA ALA A 138 2.75 20.11 -11.33
C ALA A 138 1.92 21.23 -11.99
N LEU A 139 0.75 21.54 -11.45
CA LEU A 139 -0.10 22.64 -11.93
C LEU A 139 0.53 24.00 -11.65
N ASP A 140 1.13 24.21 -10.49
CA ASP A 140 1.79 25.48 -10.14
C ASP A 140 3.03 25.72 -11.03
N SER A 141 3.68 24.63 -11.46
CA SER A 141 4.79 24.67 -12.41
C SER A 141 4.31 24.85 -13.86
N ALA A 142 3.07 24.48 -14.16
CA ALA A 142 2.45 24.66 -15.46
C ALA A 142 1.87 26.09 -15.57
N GLN A 143 2.11 26.77 -16.68
CA GLN A 143 1.52 28.09 -16.93
C GLN A 143 0.10 28.01 -17.48
N GLU A 144 -0.46 26.81 -17.62
CA GLU A 144 -1.75 26.54 -18.23
C GLU A 144 -2.45 25.35 -17.56
N LYS A 145 -3.79 25.31 -17.68
CA LYS A 145 -4.60 24.20 -17.19
C LYS A 145 -4.64 23.07 -18.21
N PRO A 146 -4.62 21.80 -17.78
CA PRO A 146 -4.73 20.68 -18.71
C PRO A 146 -6.15 20.57 -19.28
N ASP A 147 -6.27 20.18 -20.55
CA ASP A 147 -7.57 19.88 -21.18
C ASP A 147 -8.10 18.50 -20.80
N VAL A 148 -7.24 17.58 -20.35
CA VAL A 148 -7.59 16.20 -20.01
C VAL A 148 -6.63 15.65 -18.96
N ILE A 149 -7.17 14.84 -18.04
CA ILE A 149 -6.39 14.02 -17.11
C ILE A 149 -6.38 12.60 -17.65
N TYR A 150 -5.21 12.12 -18.08
CA TYR A 150 -5.06 10.75 -18.57
C TYR A 150 -4.47 9.85 -17.47
N LEU A 151 -5.27 8.90 -16.98
CA LEU A 151 -4.85 7.97 -15.94
C LEU A 151 -4.18 6.73 -16.55
N THR A 152 -3.07 6.29 -15.95
CA THR A 152 -2.35 5.07 -16.34
C THR A 152 -1.97 4.23 -15.12
N GLY A 153 -1.87 2.91 -15.31
CA GLY A 153 -1.48 1.96 -14.27
C GLY A 153 -2.64 1.45 -13.42
N GLY A 154 -2.54 0.19 -12.97
CA GLY A 154 -3.67 -0.53 -12.35
C GLY A 154 -4.25 0.09 -11.07
N SER A 155 -3.46 0.88 -10.32
CA SER A 155 -3.94 1.62 -9.13
C SER A 155 -4.69 2.91 -9.48
N ALA A 156 -4.44 3.51 -10.64
CA ALA A 156 -5.14 4.71 -11.09
C ALA A 156 -6.62 4.45 -11.42
N ARG A 157 -7.01 3.17 -11.56
CA ARG A 157 -8.42 2.76 -11.69
C ARG A 157 -9.26 2.99 -10.43
N SER A 158 -8.62 3.27 -9.29
CA SER A 158 -9.31 3.48 -8.03
C SER A 158 -10.39 4.55 -8.16
N PRO A 159 -11.67 4.25 -7.87
CA PRO A 159 -12.75 5.23 -7.86
C PRO A 159 -12.45 6.42 -6.94
N LEU A 160 -11.72 6.18 -5.84
CA LEU A 160 -11.31 7.21 -4.89
C LEU A 160 -10.33 8.22 -5.51
N ILE A 161 -9.38 7.74 -6.31
CA ILE A 161 -8.43 8.62 -7.01
C ILE A 161 -9.18 9.45 -8.06
N LYS A 162 -10.05 8.81 -8.86
CA LYS A 162 -10.85 9.52 -9.87
C LYS A 162 -11.71 10.62 -9.24
N LYS A 163 -12.41 10.29 -8.15
CA LYS A 163 -13.24 11.24 -7.40
C LYS A 163 -12.41 12.43 -6.91
N ALA A 164 -11.30 12.17 -6.22
CA ALA A 164 -10.46 13.21 -5.66
C ALA A 164 -9.85 14.13 -6.73
N LEU A 165 -9.44 13.57 -7.87
CA LEU A 165 -8.93 14.38 -9.00
C LEU A 165 -10.03 15.23 -9.63
N SER A 166 -11.24 14.67 -9.82
CA SER A 166 -12.37 15.45 -10.33
C SER A 166 -12.82 16.57 -9.38
N GLU A 167 -12.66 16.39 -8.07
CA GLU A 167 -12.90 17.42 -7.06
C GLU A 167 -11.81 18.51 -7.07
N GLN A 168 -10.54 18.13 -7.23
CA GLN A 168 -9.42 19.09 -7.31
C GLN A 168 -9.43 19.88 -8.62
N LEU A 169 -9.84 19.26 -9.72
CA LEU A 169 -9.83 19.84 -11.07
C LEU A 169 -11.22 19.77 -11.72
N PRO A 170 -12.18 20.57 -11.23
CA PRO A 170 -13.55 20.54 -11.75
C PRO A 170 -13.60 20.97 -13.22
N GLY A 171 -14.32 20.19 -14.02
CA GLY A 171 -14.51 20.45 -15.45
C GLY A 171 -13.46 19.85 -16.38
N ILE A 172 -12.37 19.28 -15.84
CA ILE A 172 -11.36 18.61 -16.66
C ILE A 172 -11.75 17.13 -16.82
N PRO A 173 -11.96 16.63 -18.05
CA PRO A 173 -12.32 15.25 -18.28
C PRO A 173 -11.21 14.30 -17.82
N VAL A 174 -11.60 13.25 -17.09
CA VAL A 174 -10.71 12.16 -16.70
C VAL A 174 -10.85 11.03 -17.72
N ALA A 175 -9.85 10.88 -18.57
CA ALA A 175 -9.75 9.81 -19.56
C ALA A 175 -8.98 8.60 -19.01
N GLY A 176 -9.28 7.42 -19.55
CA GLY A 176 -8.53 6.20 -19.30
C GLY A 176 -8.31 5.42 -20.60
N GLY A 177 -7.26 4.62 -20.66
CA GLY A 177 -6.94 3.75 -21.79
C GLY A 177 -6.46 2.38 -21.35
N ASP A 178 -5.70 1.68 -22.21
CA ASP A 178 -5.08 0.40 -21.83
C ASP A 178 -4.01 0.63 -20.76
N ASP A 179 -4.42 0.41 -19.50
CA ASP A 179 -3.64 0.70 -18.30
C ASP A 179 -2.41 -0.21 -18.14
N PHE A 180 -2.35 -1.33 -18.85
CA PHE A 180 -1.21 -2.24 -18.85
C PHE A 180 -0.27 -1.98 -20.03
N GLY A 181 -0.81 -1.67 -21.20
CA GLY A 181 -0.05 -1.50 -22.43
C GLY A 181 0.40 -0.07 -22.74
N SER A 182 -0.25 0.97 -22.18
CA SER A 182 -0.07 2.36 -22.66
C SER A 182 1.36 2.88 -22.59
N VAL A 183 2.07 2.65 -21.47
CA VAL A 183 3.48 3.07 -21.33
C VAL A 183 4.38 2.29 -22.28
N THR A 184 4.25 0.96 -22.31
CA THR A 184 5.04 0.09 -23.19
C THR A 184 4.80 0.41 -24.67
N ALA A 185 3.54 0.65 -25.07
CA ALA A 185 3.18 1.04 -26.42
C ALA A 185 3.76 2.41 -26.79
N GLY A 186 3.74 3.37 -25.86
CA GLY A 186 4.39 4.68 -26.04
C GLY A 186 5.89 4.56 -26.27
N LEU A 187 6.59 3.77 -25.45
CA LEU A 187 8.01 3.51 -25.60
C LEU A 187 8.34 2.79 -26.92
N ALA A 188 7.55 1.79 -27.31
CA ALA A 188 7.73 1.08 -28.57
C ALA A 188 7.54 2.01 -29.79
N ARG A 189 6.50 2.85 -29.78
CA ARG A 189 6.31 3.86 -30.84
C ARG A 189 7.46 4.87 -30.89
N TRP A 190 7.98 5.30 -29.74
CA TRP A 190 9.12 6.21 -29.72
C TRP A 190 10.38 5.55 -30.27
N ALA A 191 10.60 4.27 -29.96
CA ALA A 191 11.72 3.51 -30.52
C ALA A 191 11.66 3.44 -32.06
N GLU A 192 10.47 3.28 -32.66
CA GLU A 192 10.31 3.33 -34.12
C GLU A 192 10.68 4.68 -34.74
N VAL A 193 10.58 5.78 -33.99
CA VAL A 193 10.98 7.12 -34.45
C VAL A 193 12.50 7.30 -34.34
N VAL A 194 13.11 6.80 -33.26
CA VAL A 194 14.52 7.03 -32.96
C VAL A 194 15.47 6.07 -33.69
N PHE A 195 15.03 4.84 -33.98
CA PHE A 195 15.87 3.78 -34.55
C PHE A 195 15.52 3.44 -36.02
N ARG A 196 14.83 4.34 -36.72
CA ARG A 196 14.63 4.27 -38.18
C ARG A 196 15.69 5.05 -38.94
#